data_AF-A0A350Y4Z1-F1
#
_entry.id   AF-A0A350Y4Z1-F1
#
_cell.length_a   1.000
_cell.length_b   1.000
_cell.length_c   1.000
_cell.angle_alpha   90.00
_cell.angle_beta   90.00
_cell.angle_gamma   90.00
#
_symmetry.space_group_name_H-M   'P 1'
#
loop_
_entity.id
_entity.type
_entity.pdbx_description
1 polymer ?
#
loop_
_entity_poly.entity_id
_entity_poly.type
_entity_poly.pdbx_seq_one_letter_code
_entity_poly.pdbx_strand_id
1 'polypeptide(L)'
;MLTDRDRLRVRVKTRPSSRPTYTFQLECRFGENDEWMAVFRADDFHERPHLDILSPDGSKRKEWLFDYGDDKRNMIEAQQLIRERWEQERQRYEAELNR
;
A
#
# COMPACT_ATOMS: atom_id res chain seq x y z
N MET A 1 15.34 -4.93 0.09
CA MET A 1 14.83 -6.24 -0.38
C MET A 1 13.71 -6.62 0.55
N LEU A 2 12.55 -7.07 0.05
CA LEU A 2 11.50 -7.63 0.92
C LEU A 2 12.08 -8.86 1.64
N THR A 3 11.92 -8.94 2.96
CA THR A 3 12.34 -10.10 3.76
C THR A 3 11.22 -11.13 3.84
N ASP A 4 11.47 -12.31 4.42
CA ASP A 4 10.40 -13.31 4.68
C ASP A 4 9.33 -12.78 5.67
N ARG A 5 9.55 -11.61 6.27
CA ARG A 5 8.60 -10.90 7.16
C ARG A 5 7.86 -9.77 6.44
N ASP A 6 8.05 -9.64 5.13
CA ASP A 6 7.41 -8.63 4.28
C ASP A 6 6.77 -9.30 3.08
N ARG A 7 5.55 -8.88 2.73
CA ARG A 7 4.96 -9.28 1.47
C ARG A 7 4.23 -8.13 0.81
N LEU A 8 4.36 -8.09 -0.51
CA LEU A 8 3.56 -7.21 -1.35
C LEU A 8 2.36 -7.99 -1.88
N ARG A 9 1.16 -7.63 -1.41
CA ARG A 9 -0.09 -8.14 -1.98
C ARG A 9 -0.49 -7.25 -3.15
N VAL A 10 -0.60 -7.85 -4.33
CA VAL A 10 -0.99 -7.15 -5.55
C VAL A 10 -2.35 -7.65 -6.02
N ARG A 11 -3.23 -6.72 -6.37
CA ARG A 11 -4.51 -7.00 -7.01
C ARG A 11 -4.71 -6.01 -8.14
N VAL A 12 -4.85 -6.53 -9.35
CA VAL A 12 -5.26 -5.75 -10.53
C VAL A 12 -6.55 -6.36 -11.05
N LYS A 13 -7.58 -5.54 -11.25
CA LYS A 13 -8.86 -5.96 -11.81
C LYS A 13 -9.10 -5.23 -13.11
N THR A 14 -9.09 -5.97 -14.21
CA THR A 14 -9.56 -5.47 -15.50
C THR A 14 -11.09 -5.50 -15.53
N ARG A 15 -11.69 -4.50 -16.18
CA ARG A 15 -13.15 -4.39 -16.32
C ARG A 15 -13.47 -4.05 -17.78
N PRO A 16 -14.35 -4.80 -18.48
CA PRO A 16 -14.65 -4.53 -19.89
C PRO A 16 -15.30 -3.16 -20.15
N SER A 17 -16.09 -2.67 -19.20
CA SER A 17 -16.90 -1.45 -19.32
C SER A 17 -16.53 -0.37 -18.30
N SER A 18 -15.38 -0.50 -17.64
CA SER A 18 -14.95 0.43 -16.59
C SER A 18 -13.43 0.52 -16.57
N ARG A 19 -12.90 1.56 -15.92
CA ARG A 19 -11.45 1.67 -15.72
C ARG A 19 -10.92 0.46 -14.94
N PRO A 20 -9.76 -0.11 -15.32
CA PRO A 20 -9.08 -1.09 -14.49
C PRO A 20 -8.77 -0.48 -13.13
N THR A 21 -8.80 -1.30 -12.09
CA THR A 21 -8.49 -0.86 -10.72
C THR A 21 -7.31 -1.63 -10.16
N TYR A 22 -6.43 -0.98 -9.40
CA TYR A 22 -5.30 -1.63 -8.76
C TYR A 22 -5.31 -1.48 -7.24
N THR A 23 -4.59 -2.39 -6.58
CA THR A 23 -4.22 -2.31 -5.18
C THR A 23 -2.86 -2.95 -4.99
N PHE A 24 -1.91 -2.18 -4.49
CA PHE A 24 -0.64 -2.65 -3.99
C PHE A 24 -0.66 -2.46 -2.48
N GLN A 25 -0.48 -3.51 -1.70
CA GLN A 25 -0.52 -3.44 -0.25
C GLN A 25 0.71 -4.12 0.35
N LEU A 26 1.49 -3.36 1.11
CA LEU A 26 2.53 -3.87 1.98
C LEU A 26 1.88 -4.48 3.21
N GLU A 27 2.17 -5.76 3.43
CA GLU A 27 1.84 -6.46 4.66
C GLU A 27 3.14 -6.93 5.33
N CYS A 28 3.25 -6.69 6.63
CA CYS A 28 4.44 -6.99 7.41
C CYS A 28 4.08 -7.82 8.64
N ARG A 29 5.02 -8.66 9.07
CA ARG A 29 4.96 -9.37 10.34
C ARG A 29 5.74 -8.64 11.41
N PHE A 30 5.11 -8.48 12.57
CA PHE A 30 5.67 -7.84 13.77
C PHE A 30 5.42 -8.70 15.01
N GLY A 31 6.31 -8.61 16.01
CA GLY A 31 6.16 -9.30 17.29
C GLY A 31 6.25 -10.83 17.24
N GLU A 32 5.85 -11.47 18.34
CA GLU A 32 5.90 -12.94 18.55
C GLU A 32 4.71 -13.68 17.94
N ASN A 33 3.56 -13.01 17.76
CA ASN A 33 2.33 -13.64 17.26
C ASN A 33 2.34 -13.91 15.74
N ASP A 34 3.38 -13.44 15.03
CA ASP A 34 3.62 -13.68 13.58
C ASP A 34 2.43 -13.33 12.66
N GLU A 35 1.57 -12.41 13.12
CA GLU A 35 0.40 -11.93 12.40
C GLU A 35 0.78 -10.97 11.27
N TRP A 36 0.08 -11.09 10.14
CA TRP A 36 0.26 -10.21 8.99
C TRP A 36 -0.55 -8.93 9.17
N MET A 37 0.13 -7.81 9.32
CA MET A 37 -0.48 -6.49 9.45
C MET A 37 -0.36 -5.71 8.16
N ALA A 38 -1.44 -5.07 7.73
CA ALA A 38 -1.39 -4.13 6.60
C ALA A 38 -0.76 -2.82 7.08
N VAL A 39 0.30 -2.38 6.40
CA VAL A 39 1.11 -1.21 6.80
C VAL A 39 0.89 -0.01 5.89
N PHE A 40 0.88 -0.28 4.58
CA PHE A 40 0.87 0.76 3.56
C PHE A 40 0.19 0.23 2.31
N ARG A 41 -0.70 1.02 1.71
CA ARG A 41 -1.43 0.63 0.51
C ARG A 41 -1.44 1.78 -0.49
N ALA A 42 -1.21 1.45 -1.76
CA ALA A 42 -1.48 2.32 -2.89
C ALA A 42 -2.66 1.72 -3.67
N ASP A 43 -3.73 2.48 -3.85
CA ASP A 43 -4.90 2.04 -4.59
C ASP A 43 -5.59 3.22 -5.30
N ASP A 44 -6.56 2.91 -6.14
CA ASP A 44 -7.31 3.86 -6.96
C ASP A 44 -8.81 3.83 -6.66
N PHE A 45 -9.19 3.57 -5.40
CA PHE A 45 -10.61 3.58 -5.00
C PHE A 45 -11.32 4.89 -5.39
N HIS A 46 -12.48 4.73 -6.02
CA HIS A 46 -13.24 5.80 -6.70
C HIS A 46 -12.44 6.54 -7.79
N GLU A 47 -11.61 5.81 -8.53
CA GLU A 47 -10.94 6.29 -9.75
C GLU A 47 -9.90 7.40 -9.50
N ARG A 48 -9.42 7.54 -8.27
CA ARG A 48 -8.38 8.50 -7.91
C ARG A 48 -7.23 7.83 -7.17
N PRO A 49 -5.99 7.95 -7.69
CA PRO A 49 -4.84 7.32 -7.06
C PRO A 49 -4.57 7.94 -5.69
N HIS A 50 -4.33 7.11 -4.69
CA HIS A 50 -3.98 7.55 -3.34
C HIS A 50 -3.19 6.49 -2.59
N LEU A 51 -2.65 6.93 -1.46
CA LEU A 51 -2.02 6.08 -0.46
C LEU A 51 -2.92 6.02 0.78
N ASP A 52 -3.10 4.83 1.32
CA ASP A 52 -3.61 4.60 2.67
C ASP A 52 -2.42 4.14 3.54
N ILE A 53 -2.00 5.00 4.47
CA ILE A 53 -0.95 4.72 5.47
C ILE A 53 -1.66 4.25 6.73
N LEU A 54 -1.46 2.99 7.11
CA LEU A 54 -2.18 2.35 8.22
C LEU A 54 -1.38 2.43 9.52
N SER A 55 -2.06 2.61 10.64
CA SER A 55 -1.44 2.59 11.97
C SER A 55 -1.88 1.37 12.77
N PRO A 56 -1.08 0.92 13.77
CA PRO A 56 -1.39 -0.24 14.60
C PRO A 56 -2.73 -0.17 15.35
N ASP A 57 -3.18 1.05 15.69
CA ASP A 57 -4.47 1.30 16.34
C ASP A 57 -5.68 1.15 15.41
N GLY A 58 -5.46 0.81 14.13
CA GLY A 58 -6.48 0.67 13.10
C GLY A 58 -6.86 1.98 12.41
N SER A 59 -6.28 3.11 12.81
CA SER A 59 -6.45 4.38 12.12
C SER A 59 -5.69 4.37 10.78
N LYS A 60 -6.07 5.29 9.88
CA LYS A 60 -5.39 5.45 8.59
C LYS A 60 -5.31 6.91 8.17
N ARG A 61 -4.18 7.27 7.56
CA ARG A 61 -3.98 8.54 6.86
C ARG A 61 -4.08 8.32 5.36
N LYS A 62 -4.87 9.15 4.68
CA LYS A 62 -5.00 9.14 3.22
C LYS A 62 -4.15 10.25 2.61
N GLU A 63 -3.30 9.91 1.65
CA GLU A 63 -2.55 10.88 0.82
C GLU A 63 -3.01 10.76 -0.63
N TRP A 64 -3.62 11.81 -1.18
CA TRP A 64 -4.00 11.84 -2.59
C TRP A 64 -2.76 11.99 -3.47
N LEU A 65 -2.69 11.19 -4.52
CA LEU A 65 -1.62 11.26 -5.51
C LEU A 65 -2.06 12.13 -6.69
N PHE A 66 -1.08 12.57 -7.47
CA PHE A 66 -1.35 13.19 -8.75
C PHE A 66 -1.99 12.16 -9.69
N ASP A 67 -3.10 12.54 -10.33
CA ASP A 67 -3.77 11.71 -11.33
C ASP A 67 -3.28 12.12 -12.72
N TYR A 68 -2.55 11.22 -13.37
CA TYR A 68 -2.04 11.45 -14.72
C TYR A 68 -3.10 11.31 -15.81
N GLY A 69 -4.34 10.90 -15.48
CA GLY A 69 -5.38 10.60 -16.45
C GLY A 69 -5.11 9.34 -17.29
N ASP A 70 -4.08 8.58 -16.95
CA ASP A 70 -3.67 7.33 -17.58
C ASP A 70 -3.54 6.27 -16.49
N ASP A 71 -4.45 5.29 -16.50
CA ASP A 71 -4.53 4.24 -15.47
C ASP A 71 -3.25 3.39 -15.41
N LYS A 72 -2.60 3.13 -16.56
CA LYS A 72 -1.36 2.36 -16.61
C LYS A 72 -0.22 3.16 -15.98
N ARG A 73 -0.12 4.45 -16.28
CA ARG A 73 0.86 5.34 -15.65
C ARG A 73 0.61 5.43 -14.15
N ASN A 74 -0.62 5.71 -13.72
CA ASN A 74 -1.00 5.76 -12.31
C ASN A 74 -0.62 4.47 -11.56
N MET A 75 -0.84 3.30 -12.18
CA MET A 75 -0.47 2.00 -11.61
C MET A 75 1.05 1.82 -11.48
N ILE A 76 1.84 2.25 -12.48
CA ILE A 76 3.31 2.20 -12.44
C ILE A 76 3.85 3.08 -11.31
N GLU A 77 3.34 4.31 -11.21
CA GLU A 77 3.72 5.27 -10.15
C GLU A 77 3.36 4.72 -8.76
N ALA A 78 2.17 4.13 -8.59
CA ALA A 78 1.77 3.49 -7.35
C ALA A 78 2.69 2.31 -6.96
N GLN A 79 3.06 1.48 -7.93
CA GLN A 79 4.00 0.38 -7.70
C GLN A 79 5.38 0.89 -7.28
N GLN A 80 5.87 1.96 -7.93
CA GLN A 80 7.14 2.59 -7.61
C GLN A 80 7.13 3.19 -6.20
N LEU A 81 6.08 3.92 -5.84
CA LEU A 81 5.93 4.50 -4.51
C LEU A 81 5.98 3.46 -3.39
N ILE A 82 5.33 2.30 -3.56
CA ILE A 82 5.45 1.23 -2.57
C ILE A 82 6.89 0.71 -2.49
N ARG A 83 7.54 0.49 -3.63
CA ARG A 83 8.93 0.00 -3.67
C ARG A 83 9.94 0.98 -3.06
N GLU A 84 9.65 2.27 -3.09
CA GLU A 84 10.52 3.30 -2.52
C GLU A 84 10.27 3.51 -1.03
N ARG A 85 9.00 3.45 -0.60
CA ARG A 85 8.62 3.79 0.78
C ARG A 85 8.45 2.59 1.71
N TRP A 86 8.46 1.35 1.21
CA TRP A 86 8.13 0.17 2.04
C TRP A 86 8.94 0.07 3.34
N GLU A 87 10.24 0.32 3.28
CA GLU A 87 11.14 0.18 4.44
C GLU A 87 10.84 1.27 5.48
N GLN A 88 10.65 2.51 5.02
CA GLN A 88 10.27 3.63 5.87
C GLN A 88 8.92 3.39 6.56
N GLU A 89 7.92 2.93 5.80
CA GLU A 89 6.57 2.71 6.35
C GLU A 89 6.53 1.50 7.28
N ARG A 90 7.31 0.44 7.01
CA ARG A 90 7.51 -0.67 7.96
C ARG A 90 8.11 -0.17 9.27
N GLN A 91 9.23 0.56 9.21
CA GLN A 91 9.91 1.09 10.39
C GLN A 91 9.01 2.02 11.20
N ARG A 92 8.24 2.88 10.53
CA ARG A 92 7.24 3.74 11.17
C ARG A 92 6.21 2.90 11.93
N TYR A 93 5.61 1.91 11.27
CA TYR A 93 4.58 1.06 11.88
C TYR A 93 5.12 0.30 13.10
N GLU A 94 6.33 -0.24 13.01
CA GLU A 94 7.01 -0.93 14.14
C GLU A 94 7.29 0.02 15.30
N ALA A 95 7.71 1.25 15.02
CA ALA A 95 7.90 2.27 16.05
C ALA A 95 6.59 2.69 16.72
N GLU A 96 5.49 2.76 15.98
CA GLU A 96 4.15 3.02 16.53
C GLU A 96 3.62 1.86 17.36
N LEU A 97 3.90 0.61 16.97
CA LEU A 97 3.44 -0.58 17.67
C LEU A 97 4.10 -0.77 19.05
N ASN A 98 5.34 -0.31 19.20
CA ASN A 98 6.13 -0.42 20.42
C ASN A 98 6.00 0.78 21.38
N ARG A 99 5.07 1.71 21.11
CA ARG A 99 4.75 2.83 21.99
C ARG A 99 3.64 2.47 22.96
#